data_AF-A0A960PB41-F1
#
_entry.id   AF-A0A960PB41-F1
#
_cell.length_a   1.000
_cell.length_b   1.000
_cell.length_c   1.000
_cell.angle_alpha   90.00
_cell.angle_beta   90.00
_cell.angle_gamma   90.00
#
_symmetry.space_group_name_H-M   'P 1'
#
loop_
_entity.id
_entity.type
_entity.pdbx_description
1 polymer ?
#
loop_
_entity_poly.entity_id
_entity_poly.type
_entity_poly.pdbx_seq_one_letter_code
_entity_poly.pdbx_strand_id
1 'polypeptide(L)'
;SAAGVAAFIDDLVADSDLSVQKAWTDGLAAIDAEAQSRFGKPFAEAAEPQRDQILAALAENEDDAKTVLERFFVQIKRQTISGYYTSKVGLIDELEYKGGGPQAEFPACKEDHGA
;
A
#
# COMPACT_ATOMS: atom_id res chain seq x y z
N SER A 1 13.32 -3.70 3.95
CA SER A 1 13.50 -2.39 3.27
C SER A 1 13.65 -1.29 4.32
N ALA A 2 14.22 -0.12 3.98
CA ALA A 2 14.47 0.96 4.94
C ALA A 2 13.18 1.57 5.53
N ALA A 3 12.08 1.57 4.77
CA ALA A 3 10.79 2.11 5.19
C ALA A 3 9.92 1.12 6.01
N GLY A 4 10.35 -0.15 6.19
CA GLY A 4 9.64 -1.12 7.04
C GLY A 4 8.24 -1.56 6.58
N VAL A 5 7.82 -1.19 5.36
CA VAL A 5 6.44 -1.41 4.87
C VAL A 5 5.97 -2.87 4.95
N ALA A 6 6.83 -3.84 4.66
CA ALA A 6 6.47 -5.25 4.73
C ALA A 6 6.07 -5.67 6.16
N ALA A 7 6.88 -5.31 7.16
CA ALA A 7 6.57 -5.60 8.56
C ALA A 7 5.30 -4.87 9.03
N PHE A 8 5.09 -3.63 8.58
CA PHE A 8 3.84 -2.91 8.84
C PHE A 8 2.61 -3.64 8.29
N ILE A 9 2.69 -4.17 7.07
CA ILE A 9 1.59 -4.94 6.47
C ILE A 9 1.40 -6.27 7.22
N ASP A 10 2.48 -6.96 7.58
CA ASP A 10 2.41 -8.22 8.33
C ASP A 10 1.70 -8.02 9.68
N ASP A 11 2.09 -7.00 10.46
CA ASP A 11 1.46 -6.66 11.74
C ASP A 11 -0.02 -6.27 11.55
N LEU A 12 -0.31 -5.44 10.55
CA LEU A 12 -1.68 -5.03 10.22
C LEU A 12 -2.56 -6.24 9.92
N VAL A 13 -2.09 -7.19 9.12
CA VAL A 13 -2.84 -8.38 8.74
C VAL A 13 -2.98 -9.33 9.93
N ALA A 14 -1.94 -9.51 10.72
CA ALA A 14 -1.96 -10.37 11.90
C ALA A 14 -2.99 -9.91 12.95
N ASP A 15 -3.14 -8.59 13.14
CA ASP A 15 -4.09 -7.99 14.08
C ASP A 15 -5.51 -7.83 13.52
N SER A 16 -5.72 -8.13 12.23
CA SER A 16 -7.02 -8.02 11.59
C SER A 16 -7.92 -9.24 11.85
N ASP A 17 -9.21 -9.10 11.59
CA ASP A 17 -10.15 -10.22 11.68
C ASP A 17 -9.88 -11.33 10.64
N LEU A 18 -10.44 -12.52 10.88
CA LEU A 18 -10.24 -13.69 10.02
C LEU A 18 -10.67 -13.47 8.57
N SER A 19 -11.65 -12.60 8.31
CA SER A 19 -12.11 -12.33 6.95
C SER A 19 -11.07 -11.50 6.17
N VAL A 20 -10.43 -10.54 6.84
CA VAL A 20 -9.32 -9.77 6.28
C VAL A 20 -8.11 -10.68 6.07
N GLN A 21 -7.70 -11.45 7.08
CA GLN A 21 -6.58 -12.40 6.94
C GLN A 21 -6.79 -13.34 5.75
N LYS A 22 -8.01 -13.88 5.59
CA LYS A 22 -8.35 -14.72 4.44
C LYS A 22 -8.26 -13.97 3.12
N ALA A 23 -8.79 -12.74 3.04
CA ALA A 23 -8.72 -11.93 1.83
C ALA A 23 -7.26 -11.65 1.39
N TRP A 24 -6.35 -11.44 2.35
CA TRP A 24 -4.92 -11.30 2.09
C TRP A 24 -4.29 -12.59 1.57
N THR A 25 -4.55 -13.73 2.20
CA THR A 25 -4.03 -15.02 1.73
C THR A 25 -4.58 -15.41 0.36
N ASP A 26 -5.86 -15.16 0.10
CA ASP A 26 -6.49 -15.41 -1.19
C ASP A 26 -5.90 -14.50 -2.29
N GLY A 27 -5.61 -13.24 -1.96
CA GLY A 27 -5.00 -12.29 -2.87
C GLY A 27 -3.55 -12.63 -3.24
N LEU A 28 -2.75 -13.04 -2.26
CA LEU A 28 -1.38 -13.54 -2.48
C LEU A 28 -1.38 -14.79 -3.38
N ALA A 29 -2.28 -15.74 -3.12
CA ALA A 29 -2.43 -16.91 -3.98
C ALA A 29 -2.87 -16.51 -5.40
N ALA A 30 -3.75 -15.51 -5.55
CA ALA A 30 -4.22 -15.06 -6.84
C ALA A 30 -3.11 -14.39 -7.69
N ILE A 31 -2.24 -13.57 -7.08
CA ILE A 31 -1.15 -12.93 -7.84
C ILE A 31 -0.07 -13.95 -8.24
N ASP A 32 0.20 -14.94 -7.40
CA ASP A 32 1.07 -16.06 -7.75
C ASP A 32 0.48 -16.91 -8.87
N ALA A 33 -0.82 -17.20 -8.84
CA ALA A 33 -1.49 -17.93 -9.92
C ALA A 33 -1.44 -17.15 -11.25
N GLU A 34 -1.62 -15.83 -11.21
CA GLU A 34 -1.52 -14.98 -12.40
C GLU A 34 -0.10 -14.98 -12.99
N ALA A 35 0.92 -14.82 -12.15
CA ALA A 35 2.31 -14.89 -12.58
C ALA A 35 2.69 -16.28 -13.11
N GLN A 36 2.23 -17.33 -12.43
CA GLN A 36 2.45 -18.71 -12.86
C GLN A 36 1.81 -18.98 -14.23
N SER A 37 0.59 -18.47 -14.45
CA SER A 37 -0.12 -18.58 -15.73
C SER A 37 0.57 -17.83 -16.87
N ARG A 38 1.02 -16.59 -16.63
CA ARG A 38 1.65 -15.75 -17.66
C ARG A 38 3.10 -16.12 -17.95
N PHE A 39 3.86 -16.51 -16.92
CA PHE A 39 5.33 -16.56 -16.96
C PHE A 39 5.94 -17.85 -16.42
N GLY A 40 5.12 -18.79 -15.93
CA GLY A 40 5.56 -20.10 -15.46
C GLY A 40 6.26 -20.11 -14.09
N LYS A 41 6.13 -19.04 -13.31
CA LYS A 41 6.79 -18.84 -12.02
C LYS A 41 5.93 -18.00 -11.06
N PRO A 42 6.08 -18.16 -9.73
CA PRO A 42 5.42 -17.30 -8.74
C PRO A 42 5.78 -15.82 -8.93
N PHE A 43 4.93 -14.91 -8.45
CA PHE A 43 5.10 -13.47 -8.67
C PHE A 43 6.41 -12.95 -8.08
N ALA A 44 6.79 -13.43 -6.89
CA ALA A 44 8.04 -13.03 -6.23
C ALA A 44 9.31 -13.47 -7.00
N GLU A 45 9.22 -14.53 -7.81
CA GLU A 45 10.31 -15.07 -8.62
C GLU A 45 10.30 -14.53 -10.06
N ALA A 46 9.25 -13.80 -10.45
CA ALA A 46 9.14 -13.17 -11.75
C ALA A 46 10.16 -12.04 -11.94
N ALA A 47 10.64 -11.89 -13.17
CA ALA A 47 11.55 -10.80 -13.50
C ALA A 47 10.83 -9.45 -13.29
N GLU A 48 11.57 -8.39 -12.96
CA GLU A 48 10.99 -7.07 -12.71
C GLU A 48 10.04 -6.60 -13.83
N PRO A 49 10.39 -6.69 -15.14
CA PRO A 49 9.45 -6.29 -16.20
C PRO A 49 8.18 -7.15 -16.26
N GLN A 50 8.23 -8.41 -15.81
CA GLN A 50 7.07 -9.30 -15.76
C GLN A 50 6.13 -8.93 -14.60
N ARG A 51 6.71 -8.57 -13.46
CA ARG A 51 5.97 -8.07 -12.30
C ARG A 51 5.28 -6.76 -12.64
N ASP A 52 5.99 -5.85 -13.31
CA ASP A 52 5.44 -4.57 -13.77
C ASP A 52 4.26 -4.76 -14.73
N GLN A 53 4.35 -5.71 -15.67
CA GLN A 53 3.24 -6.02 -16.57
C GLN A 53 1.97 -6.48 -15.83
N ILE A 54 2.11 -7.29 -14.78
CA ILE A 54 0.97 -7.71 -13.96
C ILE A 54 0.40 -6.51 -13.20
N LEU A 55 1.25 -5.76 -12.50
CA LEU A 55 0.81 -4.63 -11.68
C LEU A 55 0.18 -3.51 -12.52
N ALA A 56 0.75 -3.20 -13.69
CA ALA A 56 0.19 -2.21 -14.62
C ALA A 56 -1.20 -2.63 -15.11
N ALA A 57 -1.37 -3.91 -15.50
CA ALA A 57 -2.67 -4.41 -15.92
C ALA A 57 -3.73 -4.35 -14.81
N LEU A 58 -3.33 -4.57 -13.55
CA LEU A 58 -4.24 -4.45 -12.41
C LEU A 58 -4.59 -2.99 -12.08
N ALA A 59 -3.66 -2.07 -12.31
CA ALA A 59 -3.87 -0.63 -12.11
C ALA A 59 -4.94 -0.05 -13.05
N GLU A 60 -5.06 -0.55 -14.28
CA GLU A 60 -6.11 -0.10 -15.22
C GLU A 60 -7.54 -0.35 -14.70
N ASN A 61 -7.70 -1.31 -13.78
CA ASN A 61 -9.00 -1.69 -13.23
C ASN A 61 -9.20 -1.21 -11.77
N GLU A 62 -8.32 -0.35 -11.24
CA GLU A 62 -8.31 -0.03 -9.81
C GLU A 62 -9.54 0.77 -9.34
N ASP A 63 -10.15 1.55 -10.23
CA ASP A 63 -11.37 2.30 -9.96
C ASP A 63 -12.63 1.42 -9.88
N ASP A 64 -12.60 0.22 -10.47
CA ASP A 64 -13.73 -0.70 -10.51
C ASP A 64 -13.34 -2.18 -10.34
N ALA A 65 -12.53 -2.46 -9.33
CA ALA A 65 -11.99 -3.80 -9.06
C ALA A 65 -13.07 -4.87 -8.84
N LYS A 66 -13.13 -5.88 -9.73
CA LYS A 66 -14.16 -6.94 -9.73
C LYS A 66 -13.65 -8.30 -9.26
N THR A 67 -12.40 -8.62 -9.54
CA THR A 67 -11.82 -9.92 -9.18
C THR A 67 -11.17 -9.89 -7.79
N VAL A 68 -10.84 -11.07 -7.26
CA VAL A 68 -10.05 -11.17 -6.01
C VAL A 68 -8.70 -10.48 -6.18
N LEU A 69 -8.03 -10.71 -7.31
CA LEU A 69 -6.72 -10.15 -7.60
C LEU A 69 -6.75 -8.63 -7.73
N GLU A 70 -7.73 -8.07 -8.44
CA GLU A 70 -7.88 -6.61 -8.58
C GLU A 70 -8.16 -5.95 -7.22
N ARG A 71 -9.04 -6.53 -6.40
CA ARG A 71 -9.30 -6.02 -5.05
C ARG A 71 -8.05 -6.10 -4.17
N PHE A 72 -7.29 -7.19 -4.28
CA PHE A 72 -6.03 -7.35 -3.57
C PHE A 72 -5.01 -6.30 -3.99
N PHE A 73 -4.89 -6.02 -5.29
CA PHE A 73 -4.02 -4.96 -5.81
C PHE A 73 -4.36 -3.59 -5.22
N VAL A 74 -5.64 -3.21 -5.19
CA VAL A 74 -6.08 -1.95 -4.57
C VAL A 74 -5.70 -1.89 -3.09
N GLN A 75 -5.93 -2.99 -2.35
CA GLN A 75 -5.58 -3.06 -0.93
C GLN A 75 -4.06 -2.96 -0.70
N ILE A 76 -3.26 -3.79 -1.36
CA ILE A 76 -1.81 -3.80 -1.15
C ILE A 76 -1.15 -2.50 -1.61
N LYS A 77 -1.65 -1.87 -2.69
CA LYS A 77 -1.21 -0.52 -3.13
C LYS A 77 -1.48 0.51 -2.04
N ARG A 78 -2.70 0.56 -1.52
CA ARG A 78 -3.07 1.48 -0.43
C ARG A 78 -2.22 1.27 0.81
N GLN A 79 -2.06 0.03 1.26
CA GLN A 79 -1.27 -0.26 2.46
C GLN A 79 0.22 0.02 2.27
N THR A 80 0.74 -0.17 1.05
CA THR A 80 2.12 0.22 0.71
C THR A 80 2.32 1.72 0.82
N ILE A 81 1.40 2.51 0.25
CA ILE A 81 1.43 3.98 0.32
C ILE A 81 1.31 4.45 1.77
N SER A 82 0.35 3.90 2.51
CA SER A 82 0.14 4.24 3.92
C SER A 82 1.36 3.90 4.77
N GLY A 83 1.92 2.69 4.65
CA GLY A 83 3.11 2.29 5.40
C GLY A 83 4.33 3.14 5.04
N TYR A 84 4.48 3.53 3.77
CA TYR A 84 5.59 4.36 3.34
C TYR A 84 5.51 5.77 3.94
N TYR A 85 4.37 6.45 3.81
CA TYR A 85 4.20 7.84 4.27
C TYR A 85 3.92 7.97 5.77
N THR A 86 3.84 6.87 6.52
CA THR A 86 3.89 6.89 7.99
C THR A 86 5.25 6.44 8.54
N SER A 87 6.12 5.88 7.70
CA SER A 87 7.49 5.55 8.08
C SER A 87 8.32 6.82 8.28
N LYS A 88 9.42 6.72 9.04
CA LYS A 88 10.39 7.81 9.15
C LYS A 88 10.89 8.28 7.77
N VAL A 89 11.16 7.34 6.87
CA VAL A 89 11.69 7.63 5.52
C VAL A 89 10.70 8.51 4.74
N GLY A 90 9.43 8.10 4.65
CA GLY A 90 8.44 8.87 3.89
C GLY A 90 7.97 10.13 4.62
N LEU A 91 7.64 10.03 5.92
CA LEU A 91 7.04 11.14 6.67
C LEU A 91 8.06 12.22 7.04
N ILE A 92 9.23 11.83 7.54
CA ILE A 92 10.22 12.76 8.10
C ILE A 92 11.28 13.11 7.06
N ASP A 93 11.88 12.11 6.40
CA ASP A 93 13.04 12.37 5.54
C ASP A 93 12.62 12.89 4.15
N GLU A 94 11.48 12.45 3.61
CA GLU A 94 10.99 12.88 2.29
C GLU A 94 9.97 14.03 2.36
N LEU A 95 8.89 13.88 3.13
CA LEU A 95 7.86 14.92 3.27
C LEU A 95 8.25 16.06 4.21
N GLU A 96 9.36 15.91 4.94
CA GLU A 96 9.87 16.88 5.90
C GLU A 96 8.80 17.33 6.93
N TYR A 97 7.93 16.42 7.36
CA TYR A 97 6.85 16.74 8.27
C TYR A 97 7.37 17.31 9.60
N LYS A 98 6.86 18.50 10.00
CA LYS A 98 7.32 19.26 11.18
C LYS A 98 6.34 19.25 12.36
N GLY A 99 5.28 18.46 12.31
CA GLY A 99 4.28 18.39 13.39
C GLY A 99 4.70 17.48 14.56
N GLY A 100 3.92 17.49 15.64
CA GLY A 100 4.16 16.64 16.83
C GLY A 100 5.14 17.19 17.87
N GLY A 101 5.84 18.28 17.57
CA GLY A 101 6.62 19.03 18.57
C GLY A 101 5.72 19.84 19.52
N PRO A 102 6.15 20.08 20.78
CA PRO A 102 5.41 20.94 21.70
C PRO A 102 5.30 22.36 21.11
N GLN A 103 4.07 22.86 21.02
CA GLN A 103 3.77 24.20 20.55
C GLN A 103 3.38 25.03 21.77
N ALA A 104 4.01 26.19 21.93
CA ALA A 104 3.68 27.11 23.02
C ALA A 104 2.27 27.71 22.85
N GLU A 105 1.82 27.82 21.61
CA GLU A 105 0.54 28.40 21.22
C GLU A 105 -0.05 27.61 20.04
N PHE A 106 -1.37 27.42 20.06
CA PHE A 106 -2.11 26.95 18.89
C PHE A 106 -2.52 28.18 18.07
N PRO A 107 -1.90 28.44 16.91
CA PRO A 107 -2.24 29.62 16.14
C PRO A 107 -3.72 29.55 15.74
N ALA A 108 -4.50 30.58 16.11
CA ALA A 108 -5.88 30.69 15.66
C ALA A 108 -5.93 30.73 14.13
N CYS A 109 -6.94 30.07 13.55
CA CYS A 109 -7.16 30.07 12.12
C CYS A 109 -7.26 31.53 11.63
N LYS A 110 -6.34 31.97 10.76
CA LYS A 110 -6.47 33.26 10.10
C LYS A 110 -7.44 33.08 8.94
N GLU A 111 -8.72 33.28 9.22
CA GLU A 111 -9.73 33.43 8.18
C GLU A 111 -9.48 34.76 7.45
N ASP A 112 -8.83 34.70 6.28
CA ASP A 112 -8.83 35.82 5.32
C ASP A 112 -10.10 35.74 4.50
N HIS A 113 -11.21 36.23 5.06
CA HIS A 113 -12.39 36.54 4.27
C HIS A 113 -12.18 37.91 3.63
N GLY A 114 -11.43 37.93 2.53
CA GLY A 114 -11.27 39.10 1.68
C GLY A 114 -12.64 39.69 1.30
N ALA A 115 -12.81 40.97 1.57
CA ALA A 115 -13.97 41.78 1.18
C ALA A 115 -13.83 42.31 -0.25
#